data_AF-A0A961LJU3-F1
#
_entry.id   AF-A0A961LJU3-F1
#
_cell.length_a   1.000
_cell.length_b   1.000
_cell.length_c   1.000
_cell.angle_alpha   90.00
_cell.angle_beta   90.00
_cell.angle_gamma   90.00
#
_symmetry.space_group_name_H-M   'P 1'
#
loop_
_entity.id
_entity.type
_entity.pdbx_description
1 polymer ?
#
loop_
_entity_poly.entity_id
_entity_poly.type
_entity_poly.pdbx_seq_one_letter_code
_entity_poly.pdbx_strand_id
1 'polypeptide(L)'
;MRSDAFERMVGLLSDLTVEQREKLRDALATGDRQAAVVTLLEQRLGTEPACVHCGAERAGRWGLDHGLRRFRCRTCKRSFNALTGTPLARLRKKAAWLAFAEALSDGTTVAAAAERCGVAPSTSFRWRHRFLRAKTAESEVLGGIVEADETFFRLSFKGSRRWQGGAEPAPERPPKKRGTRAQKRGLSHEQVAVLVARDRSGATRACVCKTAAPRRSTRPSARLSPRTVSSAATPGVPSAWSRANTAFATSRSISTPASGCGRKPG
;
A
#
# COMPACT_ATOMS: atom_id res chain seq x y z
N MET A 1 -0.13 24.54 -22.28
CA MET A 1 -1.01 25.36 -23.13
C MET A 1 -0.19 26.51 -23.68
N ARG A 2 -0.44 26.98 -24.91
CA ARG A 2 0.24 28.20 -25.41
C ARG A 2 -0.30 29.42 -24.66
N SER A 3 0.51 30.47 -24.50
CA SER A 3 0.17 31.65 -23.68
C SER A 3 -1.11 32.35 -24.19
N ASP A 4 -1.24 32.51 -25.50
CA ASP A 4 -2.39 33.14 -26.16
C ASP A 4 -3.71 32.37 -25.93
N ALA A 5 -3.65 31.04 -25.92
CA ALA A 5 -4.80 30.20 -25.62
C ALA A 5 -5.20 30.29 -24.13
N PHE A 6 -4.22 30.49 -23.24
CA PHE A 6 -4.48 30.72 -21.81
C PHE A 6 -5.15 32.06 -21.56
N GLU A 7 -4.67 33.13 -22.17
CA GLU A 7 -5.28 34.46 -22.03
C GLU A 7 -6.70 34.50 -22.57
N ARG A 8 -6.97 33.87 -23.73
CA ARG A 8 -8.34 33.73 -24.26
C ARG A 8 -9.26 33.00 -23.26
N MET A 9 -8.78 31.91 -22.66
CA MET A 9 -9.56 31.16 -21.67
C MET A 9 -9.83 32.01 -20.42
N VAL A 10 -8.85 32.79 -19.95
CA VAL A 10 -9.01 33.71 -18.83
C VAL A 10 -10.04 34.80 -19.14
N GLY A 11 -10.04 35.33 -20.36
CA GLY A 11 -11.05 36.30 -20.81
C GLY A 11 -12.48 35.74 -20.72
N LEU A 12 -12.70 34.48 -21.09
CA LEU A 12 -14.01 33.82 -21.02
C LEU A 12 -14.50 33.58 -19.57
N LEU A 13 -13.66 33.77 -18.55
CA LEU A 13 -14.07 33.59 -17.15
C LEU A 13 -15.03 34.66 -16.67
N SER A 14 -15.02 35.86 -17.27
CA SER A 14 -15.97 36.94 -16.92
C SER A 14 -17.41 36.51 -17.17
N ASP A 15 -17.62 35.75 -18.24
CA ASP A 15 -18.94 35.40 -18.78
C ASP A 15 -19.54 34.16 -18.10
N LEU A 16 -18.79 33.51 -17.20
CA LEU A 16 -19.27 32.35 -16.47
C LEU A 16 -20.33 32.75 -15.43
N THR A 17 -21.44 32.03 -15.47
CA THR A 17 -22.48 32.06 -14.43
C THR A 17 -21.93 31.57 -13.08
N VAL A 18 -22.66 31.84 -11.99
CA VAL A 18 -22.29 31.38 -10.64
C VAL A 18 -22.11 29.86 -10.60
N GLU A 19 -23.05 29.09 -11.15
CA GLU A 19 -23.00 27.62 -11.20
C GLU A 19 -21.77 27.11 -11.98
N GLN A 20 -21.47 27.74 -13.12
CA GLN A 20 -20.29 27.38 -13.91
C GLN A 20 -18.98 27.71 -13.18
N ARG A 21 -18.92 28.82 -12.44
CA ARG A 21 -17.76 29.18 -11.62
C ARG A 21 -17.55 28.17 -10.49
N GLU A 22 -18.62 27.72 -9.84
CA GLU A 22 -18.55 26.67 -8.81
C GLU A 22 -18.04 25.36 -9.40
N LYS A 23 -18.61 24.91 -10.52
CA LYS A 23 -18.16 23.71 -11.22
C LYS A 23 -16.69 23.79 -11.65
N LEU A 24 -16.24 24.95 -12.11
CA LEU A 24 -14.84 25.20 -12.46
C LEU A 24 -13.94 25.10 -11.22
N ARG A 25 -14.33 25.74 -10.11
CA ARG A 25 -13.59 25.66 -8.84
C ARG A 25 -13.44 24.22 -8.35
N ASP A 26 -14.51 23.43 -8.43
CA ASP A 26 -14.49 22.02 -8.05
C ASP A 26 -13.59 21.19 -8.97
N ALA A 27 -13.59 21.47 -10.27
CA ALA A 27 -12.72 20.81 -11.23
C ALA A 27 -11.23 21.12 -10.96
N LEU A 28 -10.90 22.38 -10.68
CA LEU A 28 -9.55 22.81 -10.32
C LEU A 28 -9.10 22.16 -9.00
N ALA A 29 -9.93 22.21 -7.95
CA ALA A 29 -9.64 21.56 -6.67
C ALA A 29 -9.46 20.04 -6.81
N THR A 30 -10.17 19.40 -7.74
CA THR A 30 -9.96 17.99 -8.08
C THR A 30 -8.61 17.76 -8.78
N GLY A 31 -8.23 18.66 -9.68
CA GLY A 31 -6.92 18.68 -10.32
C GLY A 31 -5.78 18.79 -9.31
N ASP A 32 -5.89 19.72 -8.37
CA ASP A 32 -4.87 19.96 -7.32
C ASP A 32 -4.69 18.74 -6.41
N ARG A 33 -5.81 18.13 -5.96
CA ARG A 33 -5.78 16.87 -5.19
C ARG A 33 -5.10 15.75 -5.96
N GLN A 34 -5.37 15.63 -7.27
CA GLN A 34 -4.70 14.64 -8.10
C GLN A 34 -3.21 14.94 -8.26
N ALA A 35 -2.84 16.19 -8.46
CA ALA A 35 -1.45 16.62 -8.58
C ALA A 35 -0.66 16.32 -7.31
N ALA A 36 -1.23 16.58 -6.12
CA ALA A 36 -0.62 16.24 -4.84
C ALA A 36 -0.32 14.73 -4.72
N VAL A 37 -1.27 13.88 -5.12
CA VAL A 37 -1.09 12.42 -5.14
C VAL A 37 0.02 12.01 -6.11
N VAL A 38 0.04 12.59 -7.32
CA VAL A 38 1.05 12.30 -8.35
C VAL A 38 2.44 12.67 -7.86
N THR A 39 2.61 13.87 -7.30
CA THR A 39 3.89 14.33 -6.73
C THR A 39 4.41 13.37 -5.68
N LEU A 40 3.56 12.96 -4.74
CA LEU A 40 3.92 12.01 -3.70
C LEU A 40 4.34 10.64 -4.28
N LEU A 41 3.62 10.14 -5.29
CA LEU A 41 3.94 8.87 -5.93
C LEU A 41 5.28 8.95 -6.68
N GLU A 42 5.54 10.04 -7.39
CA GLU A 42 6.76 10.20 -8.18
C GLU A 42 8.03 10.34 -7.32
N GLN A 43 7.92 10.86 -6.09
CA GLN A 43 9.02 10.87 -5.12
C GLN A 43 9.63 9.48 -4.88
N ARG A 44 8.84 8.42 -5.00
CA ARG A 44 9.32 7.02 -4.85
C ARG A 44 10.43 6.65 -5.83
N LEU A 45 10.39 7.21 -7.05
CA LEU A 45 11.32 6.86 -8.12
C LEU A 45 12.59 7.72 -8.11
N GLY A 46 12.59 8.84 -7.38
CA GLY A 46 13.69 9.80 -7.40
C GLY A 46 13.92 10.44 -8.76
N THR A 47 15.07 11.10 -8.91
CA THR A 47 15.45 11.83 -10.13
C THR A 47 16.03 10.91 -11.21
N GLU A 48 16.75 9.85 -10.81
CA GLU A 48 17.37 8.86 -11.70
C GLU A 48 16.87 7.44 -11.40
N PRO A 49 15.65 7.07 -11.82
CA PRO A 49 15.09 5.77 -11.46
C PRO A 49 15.82 4.62 -12.15
N ALA A 50 16.18 3.61 -11.37
CA ALA A 50 16.56 2.29 -11.86
C ALA A 50 15.34 1.55 -12.43
N CYS A 51 15.58 0.67 -13.40
CA CYS A 51 14.54 -0.12 -14.03
C CYS A 51 13.96 -1.16 -13.08
N VAL A 52 12.65 -1.09 -12.82
CA VAL A 52 11.94 -2.06 -11.96
C VAL A 52 11.92 -3.49 -12.52
N HIS A 53 12.24 -3.68 -13.80
CA HIS A 53 12.22 -5.00 -14.47
C HIS A 53 13.57 -5.69 -14.48
N CYS A 54 14.66 -4.95 -14.71
CA CYS A 54 16.00 -5.52 -14.89
C CYS A 54 17.09 -4.89 -14.02
N GLY A 55 16.76 -3.91 -13.16
CA GLY A 55 17.70 -3.24 -12.27
C GLY A 55 18.65 -2.24 -12.94
N ALA A 56 18.69 -2.18 -14.28
CA ALA A 56 19.56 -1.26 -15.01
C ALA A 56 19.31 0.19 -14.60
N GLU A 57 20.39 0.92 -14.38
CA GLU A 57 20.36 2.31 -13.94
C GLU A 57 19.83 3.25 -15.03
N ARG A 58 19.42 4.46 -14.59
CA ARG A 58 19.08 5.60 -15.46
C ARG A 58 18.08 5.29 -16.57
N ALA A 59 16.84 4.97 -16.17
CA ALA A 59 15.72 4.89 -17.11
C ALA A 59 15.38 6.28 -17.69
N GLY A 60 15.15 6.35 -19.00
CA GLY A 60 14.81 7.60 -19.69
C GLY A 60 13.34 7.98 -19.50
N ARG A 61 13.07 9.28 -19.38
CA ARG A 61 11.69 9.83 -19.40
C ARG A 61 11.05 9.55 -20.77
N TRP A 62 9.83 9.02 -20.77
CA TRP A 62 9.08 8.59 -21.95
C TRP A 62 7.63 9.11 -21.89
N GLY A 63 7.46 10.37 -21.51
CA GLY A 63 6.15 11.03 -21.43
C GLY A 63 5.35 10.68 -20.18
N LEU A 64 4.02 10.67 -20.32
CA LEU A 64 3.06 10.46 -19.25
C LEU A 64 2.20 9.21 -19.53
N ASP A 65 1.78 8.55 -18.46
CA ASP A 65 0.85 7.42 -18.46
C ASP A 65 -0.18 7.61 -17.34
N HIS A 66 -1.45 7.77 -17.69
CA HIS A 66 -2.55 8.01 -16.74
C HIS A 66 -2.24 9.08 -15.67
N GLY A 67 -1.58 10.17 -16.07
CA GLY A 67 -1.21 11.29 -15.20
C GLY A 67 0.06 11.09 -14.36
N LEU A 68 0.82 10.02 -14.59
CA LEU A 68 2.12 9.77 -13.96
C LEU A 68 3.24 9.81 -14.99
N ARG A 69 4.46 10.18 -14.58
CA ARG A 69 5.66 10.08 -15.40
C ARG A 69 5.90 8.62 -15.79
N ARG A 70 6.00 8.40 -17.10
CA ARG A 70 6.40 7.14 -17.70
C ARG A 70 7.90 7.15 -17.96
N PHE A 71 8.55 6.06 -17.58
CA PHE A 71 9.96 5.80 -17.86
C PHE A 71 10.10 4.62 -18.79
N ARG A 72 11.14 4.61 -19.61
CA ARG A 72 11.50 3.49 -20.49
C ARG A 72 12.95 3.10 -20.24
N CYS A 73 13.16 1.82 -19.94
CA CYS A 73 14.51 1.29 -19.76
C CYS A 73 15.26 1.26 -21.09
N ARG A 74 16.53 1.69 -21.08
CA ARG A 74 17.39 1.66 -22.27
C ARG A 74 17.88 0.25 -22.60
N THR A 75 18.05 -0.61 -21.60
CA THR A 75 18.52 -1.99 -21.73
C THR A 75 17.39 -2.92 -22.16
N CYS A 76 16.38 -3.13 -21.32
CA CYS A 76 15.30 -4.10 -21.60
C CYS A 76 14.13 -3.54 -22.40
N LYS A 77 14.16 -2.24 -22.76
CA LYS A 77 13.14 -1.51 -23.55
C LYS A 77 11.72 -1.46 -22.95
N ARG A 78 11.47 -2.10 -21.80
CA ARG A 78 10.19 -2.07 -21.07
C ARG A 78 9.94 -0.71 -20.42
N SER A 79 8.67 -0.33 -20.33
CA SER A 79 8.25 0.87 -19.63
C SER A 79 7.74 0.59 -18.22
N PHE A 80 7.83 1.60 -17.37
CA PHE A 80 7.30 1.58 -16.00
C PHE A 80 6.97 3.01 -15.53
N ASN A 81 6.28 3.11 -14.41
CA ASN A 81 5.92 4.34 -13.72
C ASN A 81 6.00 4.10 -12.20
N ALA A 82 5.71 5.11 -11.39
CA ALA A 82 5.78 5.04 -9.93
C ALA A 82 4.88 3.95 -9.30
N LEU A 83 3.83 3.53 -9.99
CA LEU A 83 2.90 2.51 -9.51
C LEU A 83 3.23 1.10 -10.01
N THR A 84 4.24 0.93 -10.86
CA THR A 84 4.58 -0.37 -11.43
C THR A 84 5.04 -1.32 -10.33
N GLY A 85 4.43 -2.52 -10.28
CA GLY A 85 4.70 -3.51 -9.22
C GLY A 85 4.02 -3.24 -7.88
N THR A 86 3.18 -2.20 -7.78
CA THR A 86 2.47 -1.86 -6.53
C THR A 86 1.03 -2.40 -6.52
N PRO A 87 0.43 -2.66 -5.35
CA PRO A 87 -1.00 -2.98 -5.23
C PRO A 87 -1.94 -1.88 -5.75
N LEU A 88 -1.45 -0.64 -5.84
CA LEU A 88 -2.18 0.53 -6.33
C LEU A 88 -2.10 0.68 -7.85
N ALA A 89 -1.38 -0.20 -8.56
CA ALA A 89 -1.33 -0.20 -10.02
C ALA A 89 -2.73 -0.25 -10.65
N ARG A 90 -2.91 0.56 -11.70
CA ARG A 90 -4.16 0.69 -12.48
C ARG A 90 -5.39 1.13 -11.68
N LEU A 91 -5.20 1.62 -10.45
CA LEU A 91 -6.28 2.19 -9.67
C LEU A 91 -6.65 3.58 -10.23
N ARG A 92 -7.94 3.88 -10.33
CA ARG A 92 -8.47 5.14 -10.89
C ARG A 92 -8.81 6.14 -9.77
N LYS A 93 -9.26 7.34 -10.14
CA LYS A 93 -9.70 8.42 -9.22
C LYS A 93 -8.61 8.81 -8.21
N LYS A 94 -7.41 9.13 -8.69
CA LYS A 94 -6.25 9.49 -7.85
C LYS A 94 -6.56 10.64 -6.89
N ALA A 95 -7.35 11.64 -7.32
CA ALA A 95 -7.79 12.75 -6.47
C ALA A 95 -8.46 12.34 -5.14
N ALA A 96 -9.07 11.15 -5.08
CA ALA A 96 -9.74 10.64 -3.87
C ALA A 96 -8.83 9.76 -2.98
N TRP A 97 -7.60 9.47 -3.39
CA TRP A 97 -6.75 8.50 -2.69
C TRP A 97 -6.28 8.98 -1.32
N LEU A 98 -5.94 10.28 -1.18
CA LEU A 98 -5.53 10.84 0.11
C LEU A 98 -6.68 10.79 1.11
N ALA A 99 -7.86 11.29 0.72
CA ALA A 99 -9.07 11.21 1.53
C ALA A 99 -9.42 9.75 1.91
N PHE A 100 -9.23 8.80 0.99
CA PHE A 100 -9.45 7.39 1.28
C PHE A 100 -8.43 6.82 2.26
N ALA A 101 -7.17 7.21 2.14
CA ALA A 101 -6.11 6.80 3.05
C ALA A 101 -6.30 7.36 4.46
N GLU A 102 -6.75 8.62 4.58
CA GLU A 102 -7.18 9.21 5.84
C GLU A 102 -8.35 8.44 6.43
N ALA A 103 -9.41 8.21 5.66
CA ALA A 103 -10.56 7.42 6.10
C ALA A 103 -10.18 6.02 6.59
N LEU A 104 -9.18 5.39 5.95
CA LEU A 104 -8.64 4.11 6.37
C LEU A 104 -7.83 4.21 7.68
N SER A 105 -7.10 5.30 7.86
CA SER A 105 -6.33 5.59 9.08
C SER A 105 -7.23 5.90 10.27
N ASP A 106 -8.34 6.59 10.03
CA ASP A 106 -9.41 6.90 10.99
C ASP A 106 -10.24 5.65 11.36
N GLY A 107 -9.99 4.50 10.72
CA GLY A 107 -10.71 3.26 11.01
C GLY A 107 -12.17 3.25 10.56
N THR A 108 -12.57 4.15 9.66
CA THR A 108 -13.97 4.27 9.20
C THR A 108 -14.50 3.01 8.52
N THR A 109 -15.83 2.90 8.49
CA THR A 109 -16.52 1.82 7.78
C THR A 109 -16.33 1.97 6.27
N VAL A 110 -16.47 0.86 5.52
CA VAL A 110 -16.38 0.88 4.05
C VAL A 110 -17.43 1.82 3.43
N ALA A 111 -18.63 1.88 4.01
CA ALA A 111 -19.69 2.76 3.56
C ALA A 111 -19.36 4.24 3.80
N ALA A 112 -18.93 4.59 5.01
CA ALA A 112 -18.53 5.96 5.34
C ALA A 112 -17.33 6.44 4.50
N ALA A 113 -16.34 5.57 4.28
CA ALA A 113 -15.22 5.89 3.38
C ALA A 113 -15.67 6.06 1.91
N ALA A 114 -16.72 5.34 1.49
CA ALA A 114 -17.25 5.45 0.14
C ALA A 114 -17.94 6.82 -0.07
N GLU A 115 -18.73 7.23 0.91
CA GLU A 115 -19.40 8.53 0.96
C GLU A 115 -18.39 9.68 0.99
N ARG A 116 -17.44 9.66 1.94
CA ARG A 116 -16.37 10.67 2.06
C ARG A 116 -15.57 10.85 0.76
N CYS A 117 -15.38 9.77 0.00
CA CYS A 117 -14.58 9.80 -1.22
C CYS A 117 -15.41 9.94 -2.52
N GLY A 118 -16.73 10.00 -2.46
CA GLY A 118 -17.59 10.04 -3.66
C GLY A 118 -17.39 8.82 -4.57
N VAL A 119 -17.28 7.62 -3.99
CA VAL A 119 -17.12 6.35 -4.73
C VAL A 119 -18.19 5.35 -4.34
N ALA A 120 -18.46 4.39 -5.22
CA ALA A 120 -19.38 3.30 -4.90
C ALA A 120 -18.84 2.44 -3.73
N PRO A 121 -19.70 1.90 -2.83
CA PRO A 121 -19.27 1.04 -1.72
C PRO A 121 -18.43 -0.17 -2.16
N SER A 122 -18.76 -0.77 -3.31
CA SER A 122 -18.00 -1.86 -3.93
C SER A 122 -16.58 -1.45 -4.33
N THR A 123 -16.40 -0.18 -4.74
CA THR A 123 -15.11 0.40 -5.09
C THR A 123 -14.30 0.66 -3.83
N SER A 124 -14.90 1.28 -2.81
CA SER A 124 -14.30 1.48 -1.48
C SER A 124 -13.80 0.16 -0.88
N PHE A 125 -14.60 -0.91 -0.96
CA PHE A 125 -14.19 -2.24 -0.50
C PHE A 125 -12.94 -2.77 -1.24
N ARG A 126 -12.93 -2.67 -2.58
CA ARG A 126 -11.77 -3.08 -3.40
C ARG A 126 -10.54 -2.23 -3.11
N TRP A 127 -10.71 -0.93 -2.89
CA TRP A 127 -9.64 0.00 -2.54
C TRP A 127 -9.05 -0.37 -1.19
N ARG A 128 -9.89 -0.61 -0.17
CA ARG A 128 -9.44 -1.01 1.17
C ARG A 128 -8.47 -2.19 1.12
N HIS A 129 -8.78 -3.23 0.35
CA HIS A 129 -7.87 -4.38 0.19
C HIS A 129 -6.54 -4.01 -0.48
N ARG A 130 -6.54 -3.12 -1.49
CA ARG A 130 -5.32 -2.70 -2.18
C ARG A 130 -4.45 -1.79 -1.31
N PHE A 131 -5.05 -0.83 -0.62
CA PHE A 131 -4.35 0.07 0.30
C PHE A 131 -3.77 -0.68 1.49
N LEU A 132 -4.52 -1.60 2.11
CA LEU A 132 -3.98 -2.44 3.19
C LEU A 132 -2.82 -3.32 2.73
N ARG A 133 -2.90 -3.87 1.51
CA ARG A 133 -1.78 -4.61 0.91
C ARG A 133 -0.55 -3.74 0.67
N ALA A 134 -0.75 -2.47 0.29
CA ALA A 134 0.35 -1.53 0.12
C ALA A 134 1.05 -1.24 1.46
N LYS A 135 0.27 -0.99 2.52
CA LYS A 135 0.78 -0.77 3.88
C LYS A 135 1.56 -1.97 4.43
N THR A 136 1.10 -3.20 4.20
CA THR A 136 1.80 -4.41 4.67
C THR A 136 3.14 -4.67 3.98
N ALA A 137 3.41 -4.03 2.84
CA ALA A 137 4.69 -4.14 2.15
C ALA A 137 5.77 -3.24 2.77
N GLU A 138 5.40 -2.32 3.65
CA GLU A 138 6.31 -1.47 4.41
C GLU A 138 6.78 -2.23 5.66
N SER A 139 8.08 -2.52 5.73
CA SER A 139 8.71 -3.08 6.93
C SER A 139 9.40 -1.95 7.68
N GLU A 140 8.68 -1.30 8.60
CA GLU A 140 9.34 -0.44 9.59
C GLU A 140 10.22 -1.31 10.49
N VAL A 141 11.50 -0.95 10.58
CA VAL A 141 12.42 -1.55 11.54
C VAL A 141 12.13 -0.89 12.88
N LEU A 142 11.70 -1.70 13.86
CA LEU A 142 11.48 -1.22 15.23
C LEU A 142 12.83 -0.97 15.91
N GLY A 143 12.97 0.16 16.59
CA GLY A 143 14.20 0.56 17.27
C GLY A 143 14.03 0.75 18.77
N GLY A 144 15.11 0.55 19.54
CA GLY A 144 15.12 0.83 20.97
C GLY A 144 14.21 -0.09 21.80
N ILE A 145 13.42 0.51 22.70
CA ILE A 145 12.49 -0.23 23.58
C ILE A 145 11.19 -0.46 22.82
N VAL A 146 10.83 -1.73 22.69
CA VAL A 146 9.65 -2.20 21.97
C VAL A 146 8.69 -2.86 22.96
N GLU A 147 7.45 -2.39 22.96
CA GLU A 147 6.33 -3.03 23.66
C GLU A 147 5.60 -3.91 22.65
N ALA A 148 5.32 -5.15 23.03
CA ALA A 148 4.64 -6.11 22.16
C ALA A 148 3.52 -6.81 22.92
N ASP A 149 2.34 -6.84 22.31
CA ASP A 149 1.16 -7.51 22.86
C ASP A 149 0.42 -8.29 21.78
N GLU A 150 -0.27 -9.35 22.18
CA GLU A 150 -1.04 -10.23 21.31
C GLU A 150 -2.53 -9.96 21.43
N THR A 151 -3.15 -9.53 20.33
CA THR A 151 -4.61 -9.43 20.26
C THR A 151 -5.19 -10.63 19.53
N PHE A 152 -6.12 -11.34 20.17
CA PHE A 152 -6.76 -12.52 19.61
C PHE A 152 -8.07 -12.17 18.91
N PHE A 153 -8.11 -12.35 17.60
CA PHE A 153 -9.33 -12.22 16.81
C PHE A 153 -9.92 -13.59 16.53
N ARG A 154 -11.25 -13.70 16.53
CA ARG A 154 -11.83 -14.97 16.08
C ARG A 154 -11.65 -15.12 14.57
N LEU A 155 -11.16 -16.29 14.14
CA LEU A 155 -11.09 -16.62 12.73
C LEU A 155 -12.47 -16.44 12.07
N SER A 156 -12.47 -15.89 10.86
CA SER A 156 -13.68 -15.65 10.09
C SER A 156 -13.51 -16.25 8.71
N PHE A 157 -14.42 -17.15 8.33
CA PHE A 157 -14.46 -17.76 7.01
C PHE A 157 -15.51 -17.10 6.10
N LYS A 158 -16.10 -15.96 6.52
CA LYS A 158 -17.10 -15.23 5.73
C LYS A 158 -16.49 -14.79 4.40
N GLY A 159 -17.13 -15.15 3.28
CA GLY A 159 -16.66 -14.80 1.94
C GLY A 159 -15.43 -15.61 1.48
N SER A 160 -15.08 -16.70 2.18
CA SER A 160 -14.05 -17.62 1.70
C SER A 160 -14.51 -18.31 0.42
N ARG A 161 -13.74 -18.15 -0.66
CA ARG A 161 -13.98 -18.88 -1.92
C ARG A 161 -13.82 -20.39 -1.75
N ARG A 162 -13.07 -20.85 -0.75
CA ARG A 162 -12.95 -22.29 -0.44
C ARG A 162 -14.28 -22.88 0.02
N TRP A 163 -15.06 -22.12 0.79
CA TRP A 163 -16.44 -22.49 1.14
C TRP A 163 -17.43 -22.32 -0.01
N GLN A 164 -17.24 -21.32 -0.88
CA GLN A 164 -18.16 -21.03 -1.98
C GLN A 164 -17.93 -21.88 -3.24
N GLY A 165 -16.73 -22.45 -3.41
CA GLY A 165 -16.32 -23.13 -4.65
C GLY A 165 -15.68 -24.50 -4.44
N GLY A 166 -15.86 -25.12 -3.27
CA GLY A 166 -15.41 -26.50 -3.00
C GLY A 166 -13.90 -26.74 -3.11
N ALA A 167 -13.08 -25.71 -2.88
CA ALA A 167 -11.63 -25.84 -3.05
C ALA A 167 -10.99 -26.56 -1.86
N GLU A 168 -10.26 -27.65 -2.14
CA GLU A 168 -9.54 -28.48 -1.16
C GLU A 168 -8.20 -27.86 -0.70
N PRO A 169 -7.80 -28.01 0.58
CA PRO A 169 -8.59 -28.61 1.64
C PRO A 169 -9.74 -27.69 2.08
N ALA A 170 -10.93 -28.29 2.28
CA ALA A 170 -12.07 -27.59 2.83
C ALA A 170 -11.68 -26.93 4.17
N PRO A 171 -12.16 -25.70 4.45
CA PRO A 171 -11.78 -25.03 5.68
C PRO A 171 -12.31 -25.78 6.91
N GLU A 172 -11.54 -25.78 8.00
CA GLU A 172 -11.79 -26.58 9.21
C GLU A 172 -13.20 -26.44 9.81
N ARG A 173 -13.93 -25.35 9.52
CA ARG A 173 -15.32 -25.14 9.99
C ARG A 173 -16.11 -24.14 9.13
N PRO A 174 -17.45 -24.20 9.16
CA PRO A 174 -18.30 -23.28 8.40
C PRO A 174 -18.17 -21.81 8.84
N PRO A 175 -18.52 -20.86 7.95
CA PRO A 175 -18.69 -19.45 8.31
C PRO A 175 -19.73 -19.28 9.42
N LYS A 176 -19.52 -18.29 10.28
CA LYS A 176 -20.42 -17.97 11.38
C LYS A 176 -21.12 -16.63 11.15
N LYS A 177 -22.26 -16.43 11.80
CA LYS A 177 -22.92 -15.11 11.89
C LYS A 177 -22.08 -14.18 12.77
N ARG A 178 -22.24 -12.87 12.58
CA ARG A 178 -21.58 -11.85 13.42
C ARG A 178 -22.12 -11.99 14.86
N GLY A 179 -21.25 -11.86 15.87
CA GLY A 179 -21.65 -11.92 17.28
C GLY A 179 -21.74 -13.32 17.89
N THR A 180 -21.59 -14.40 17.10
CA THR A 180 -21.49 -15.76 17.67
C THR A 180 -20.31 -15.84 18.64
N ARG A 181 -20.47 -16.53 19.78
CA ARG A 181 -19.42 -16.78 20.79
C ARG A 181 -18.50 -17.94 20.38
N ALA A 182 -17.32 -18.03 21.00
CA ALA A 182 -16.41 -19.17 20.82
C ALA A 182 -17.06 -20.44 21.38
N GLN A 183 -16.86 -21.59 20.74
CA GLN A 183 -17.38 -22.85 21.27
C GLN A 183 -16.51 -23.33 22.43
N LYS A 184 -15.19 -23.14 22.31
CA LYS A 184 -14.23 -23.45 23.37
C LYS A 184 -14.01 -22.26 24.31
N ARG A 185 -13.88 -22.53 25.60
CA ARG A 185 -13.42 -21.57 26.60
C ARG A 185 -11.91 -21.39 26.47
N GLY A 186 -11.43 -20.14 26.58
CA GLY A 186 -10.00 -19.82 26.48
C GLY A 186 -9.47 -19.79 25.04
N LEU A 187 -8.13 -19.76 24.91
CA LEU A 187 -7.45 -19.68 23.61
C LEU A 187 -7.53 -21.01 22.88
N SER A 188 -7.92 -20.97 21.61
CA SER A 188 -8.09 -22.17 20.78
C SER A 188 -7.81 -21.87 19.30
N HIS A 189 -7.81 -22.90 18.46
CA HIS A 189 -7.73 -22.78 17.00
C HIS A 189 -8.89 -21.98 16.37
N GLU A 190 -9.92 -21.62 17.14
CA GLU A 190 -10.96 -20.70 16.67
C GLU A 190 -10.50 -19.23 16.60
N GLN A 191 -9.34 -18.93 17.15
CA GLN A 191 -8.76 -17.59 17.23
C GLN A 191 -7.43 -17.51 16.49
N VAL A 192 -7.17 -16.35 15.91
CA VAL A 192 -5.89 -15.96 15.33
C VAL A 192 -5.29 -14.87 16.20
N ALA A 193 -4.05 -15.10 16.64
CA ALA A 193 -3.27 -14.08 17.34
C ALA A 193 -2.68 -13.11 16.33
N VAL A 194 -2.83 -11.82 16.61
CA VAL A 194 -2.13 -10.75 15.91
C VAL A 194 -1.19 -10.13 16.92
N LEU A 195 0.10 -10.35 16.72
CA LEU A 195 1.14 -9.70 17.51
C LEU A 195 1.29 -8.27 17.00
N VAL A 196 1.10 -7.30 17.87
CA VAL A 196 1.37 -5.88 17.60
C VAL A 196 2.57 -5.49 18.44
N ALA A 197 3.61 -5.02 17.77
CA ALA A 197 4.80 -4.49 18.40
C ALA A 197 4.94 -3.01 18.05
N ARG A 198 5.17 -2.17 19.04
CA ARG A 198 5.31 -0.73 18.90
C ARG A 198 6.52 -0.25 19.68
N ASP A 199 7.36 0.56 19.06
CA ASP A 199 8.44 1.23 19.78
C ASP A 199 7.99 2.58 20.36
N ARG A 200 8.78 3.11 21.29
CA ARG A 200 8.50 4.42 21.91
C ARG A 200 8.62 5.61 20.95
N SER A 201 9.22 5.42 19.77
CA SER A 201 9.25 6.43 18.70
C SER A 201 7.95 6.45 17.87
N GLY A 202 7.08 5.46 18.06
CA GLY A 202 5.77 5.35 17.43
C GLY A 202 5.72 4.41 16.23
N ALA A 203 6.85 3.81 15.82
CA ALA A 203 6.87 2.83 14.74
C ALA A 203 6.08 1.58 15.20
N THR A 204 5.22 1.07 14.32
CA THR A 204 4.29 0.00 14.69
C THR A 204 4.30 -1.10 13.65
N ARG A 205 4.47 -2.34 14.11
CA ARG A 205 4.46 -3.53 13.28
C ARG A 205 3.44 -4.52 13.79
N ALA A 206 2.63 -5.05 12.88
CA ALA A 206 1.67 -6.10 13.19
C ALA A 206 1.97 -7.34 12.33
N CYS A 207 1.92 -8.52 12.94
CA CYS A 207 1.99 -9.78 12.20
C CYS A 207 0.90 -10.75 12.66
N VAL A 208 0.38 -11.52 11.71
CA VAL A 208 -0.57 -12.59 11.99
C VAL A 208 0.23 -13.83 12.36
N CYS A 209 0.08 -14.32 13.59
CA CYS A 209 0.74 -15.52 14.06
C CYS A 209 0.10 -16.75 13.38
N LYS A 210 0.92 -17.61 12.77
CA LYS A 210 0.44 -18.78 12.01
C LYS A 210 -0.04 -19.94 12.89
N THR A 211 0.11 -19.86 14.21
CA THR A 211 -0.15 -20.98 15.13
C THR A 211 -1.05 -20.54 16.27
N ALA A 212 -2.22 -21.17 16.38
CA ALA A 212 -3.16 -20.98 17.48
C ALA A 212 -2.84 -21.94 18.62
N ALA A 213 -1.74 -21.69 19.32
CA ALA A 213 -1.52 -22.19 20.68
C ALA A 213 -0.36 -21.40 21.31
N PRO A 214 -0.59 -20.62 22.38
CA PRO A 214 0.52 -20.29 23.25
C PRO A 214 0.92 -21.56 24.00
N ARG A 215 2.14 -22.05 23.78
CA ARG A 215 2.80 -22.80 24.85
C ARG A 215 2.96 -21.81 26.01
N ARG A 216 2.23 -22.06 27.08
CA ARG A 216 2.41 -21.41 28.39
C ARG A 216 3.91 -21.39 28.67
N SER A 217 4.47 -20.21 28.92
CA SER A 217 5.86 -19.95 29.37
C SER A 217 7.03 -20.03 28.38
N THR A 218 6.91 -19.50 27.17
CA THR A 218 8.14 -19.02 26.49
C THR A 218 8.03 -17.52 26.27
N ARG A 219 8.94 -16.75 26.89
CA ARG A 219 9.29 -15.40 26.43
C ARG A 219 9.27 -15.41 24.89
N PRO A 220 8.74 -14.37 24.21
CA PRO A 220 8.82 -14.32 22.77
C PRO A 220 10.29 -14.36 22.36
N SER A 221 10.80 -15.54 22.01
CA SER A 221 12.11 -15.72 21.39
C SER A 221 12.04 -15.45 19.90
N ALA A 222 11.05 -14.66 19.46
CA ALA A 222 11.12 -13.94 18.20
C ALA A 222 12.30 -12.97 18.35
N ARG A 223 13.50 -13.51 18.15
CA ARG A 223 14.72 -12.76 17.91
C ARG A 223 14.41 -11.97 16.64
N LEU A 224 13.83 -10.79 16.83
CA LEU A 224 13.81 -9.73 15.84
C LEU A 224 15.27 -9.37 15.68
N SER A 225 15.99 -10.12 14.85
CA SER A 225 17.40 -9.87 14.60
C SER A 225 17.53 -8.43 14.16
N PRO A 226 18.28 -7.57 14.87
CA PRO A 226 18.61 -6.26 14.36
C PRO A 226 19.45 -6.50 13.11
N ARG A 227 18.88 -6.25 11.93
CA ARG A 227 19.71 -5.98 10.77
C ARG A 227 20.27 -4.58 10.99
N THR A 228 21.45 -4.53 11.59
CA THR A 228 22.27 -3.33 11.69
C THR A 228 22.50 -2.82 10.27
N VAL A 229 21.93 -1.67 9.94
CA VAL A 229 22.37 -0.87 8.81
C VAL A 229 22.85 0.44 9.42
N SER A 230 24.15 0.72 9.23
CA SER A 230 24.82 1.90 9.75
C SER A 230 24.07 3.17 9.40
N SER A 231 23.91 4.02 10.42
CA SER A 231 23.23 5.31 10.36
C SER A 231 24.00 6.33 9.53
N ALA A 232 23.29 7.13 8.74
CA ALA A 232 23.63 8.53 8.54
C ALA A 232 22.34 9.34 8.78
N ALA A 233 22.38 10.22 9.78
CA ALA A 233 21.28 11.06 10.18
C ALA A 233 21.08 12.22 9.19
N THR A 234 19.84 12.64 8.99
CA THR A 234 19.53 14.01 8.52
C THR A 234 18.29 14.50 9.26
N PRO A 235 18.33 15.69 9.91
CA PRO A 235 17.21 16.22 10.68
C PRO A 235 16.20 16.97 9.78
N GLY A 236 14.92 16.83 10.13
CA GLY A 236 13.80 17.53 9.49
C GLY A 236 12.59 16.59 9.47
N VAL A 237 11.53 16.93 10.20
CA VAL A 237 10.37 16.05 10.43
C VAL A 237 9.21 16.45 9.54
N PRO A 238 8.81 15.64 8.55
CA PRO A 238 7.48 15.67 7.97
C PRO A 238 6.63 14.49 8.47
N SER A 239 5.30 14.67 8.41
CA SER A 239 4.27 13.76 8.94
C SER A 239 4.44 12.28 8.54
N ALA A 240 3.82 11.38 9.32
CA ALA A 240 3.93 9.92 9.20
C ALA A 240 3.63 9.34 7.80
N TRP A 241 2.91 10.07 6.94
CA TRP A 241 2.66 9.67 5.55
C TRP A 241 3.88 9.89 4.63
N SER A 242 4.73 10.86 4.92
CA SER A 242 5.96 11.14 4.17
C SER A 242 7.04 10.07 4.39
N ARG A 243 7.03 9.38 5.54
CA ARG A 243 7.97 8.29 5.87
C ARG A 243 7.64 6.97 5.15
N ALA A 244 6.39 6.77 4.76
CA ALA A 244 5.91 5.54 4.10
C ALA A 244 6.55 5.27 2.72
N ASN A 245 7.10 6.29 2.04
CA ASN A 245 7.49 6.17 0.63
C ASN A 245 8.98 5.91 0.33
N THR A 246 9.88 5.93 1.32
CA THR A 246 11.34 5.88 1.08
C THR A 246 11.95 4.47 1.19
N ALA A 247 11.26 3.50 1.80
CA ALA A 247 11.88 2.24 2.26
C ALA A 247 11.82 1.04 1.28
N PHE A 248 11.62 1.25 -0.03
CA PHE A 248 11.60 0.15 -1.02
C PHE A 248 12.89 0.04 -1.87
N ALA A 249 13.87 0.94 -1.67
CA ALA A 249 15.07 1.01 -2.51
C ALA A 249 16.21 0.05 -2.09
N THR A 250 16.15 -0.59 -0.92
CA THR A 250 17.33 -1.27 -0.35
C THR A 250 17.05 -2.70 0.11
N SER A 251 16.50 -3.56 -0.74
CA SER A 251 16.61 -5.01 -0.51
C SER A 251 16.44 -5.82 -1.80
N ARG A 252 17.49 -5.81 -2.64
CA ARG A 252 17.78 -6.92 -3.56
C ARG A 252 19.27 -7.20 -3.56
N SER A 253 19.76 -7.80 -2.49
CA SER A 253 20.96 -8.63 -2.58
C SER A 253 20.55 -9.97 -3.19
N ILE A 254 21.09 -10.19 -4.38
CA ILE A 254 21.01 -11.37 -5.21
C ILE A 254 21.49 -12.60 -4.43
N SER A 255 20.76 -13.72 -4.55
CA SER A 255 21.31 -15.05 -4.37
C SER A 255 20.85 -15.88 -5.57
N THR A 256 21.72 -15.92 -6.58
CA THR A 256 21.64 -16.79 -7.75
C THR A 256 21.98 -18.23 -7.33
N PRO A 257 21.18 -19.25 -7.64
CA PRO A 257 21.68 -20.62 -7.66
C PRO A 257 22.41 -20.86 -8.99
N ALA A 258 23.67 -21.23 -8.90
CA ALA A 258 24.43 -21.82 -9.99
C ALA A 258 23.94 -23.26 -10.24
N SER A 259 23.58 -23.60 -11.48
CA SER A 259 23.62 -24.98 -11.97
C SER A 259 23.50 -25.07 -13.49
N GLY A 260 24.65 -25.35 -14.13
CA GLY A 260 24.79 -26.44 -15.09
C GLY A 260 24.11 -26.33 -16.45
N CYS A 261 24.77 -25.65 -17.38
CA CYS A 261 24.53 -25.81 -18.82
C CYS A 261 25.18 -27.13 -19.28
N GLY A 262 24.37 -28.16 -19.57
CA GLY A 262 24.80 -29.40 -20.22
C GLY A 262 24.29 -29.43 -21.66
N ARG A 263 25.15 -29.08 -22.62
CA ARG A 263 24.93 -29.31 -24.05
C ARG A 263 24.94 -30.82 -24.33
N LYS A 264 24.01 -31.31 -25.14
CA LYS A 264 24.21 -32.51 -25.96
C LYS A 264 24.11 -32.09 -27.44
N PRO A 265 25.08 -32.45 -28.29
CA PRO A 265 24.93 -32.42 -29.74
C PRO A 265 24.34 -33.75 -30.22
N GLY A 266 23.58 -33.71 -31.32
CA GLY A 266 22.92 -34.85 -31.95
C GLY A 266 21.48 -34.53 -32.28
#